data_AF-A0A955KML7-F1
#
_entry.id   AF-A0A955KML7-F1
#
_cell.length_a   1.000
_cell.length_b   1.000
_cell.length_c   1.000
_cell.angle_alpha   90.00
_cell.angle_beta   90.00
_cell.angle_gamma   90.00
#
_symmetry.space_group_name_H-M   'P 1'
#
loop_
_entity.id
_entity.type
_entity.pdbx_description
1 polymer ?
#
loop_
_entity_poly.entity_id
_entity_poly.type
_entity_poly.pdbx_seq_one_letter_code
_entity_poly.pdbx_strand_id
1 'polypeptide(L)'
;MQLKTISATYDRKLNLGDFNSAHIAMTLWADIDEGDDPATAAESLRQMARHQVMAEMARIRPELQAKVEDIFMGLPVSVREQMEAQ
;
A
#
# COMPACT_ATOMS: atom_id res chain seq x y z
N MET A 1 -27.35 7.68 9.15
CA MET A 1 -25.91 7.62 9.47
C MET A 1 -25.53 6.24 9.96
N GLN A 2 -25.08 5.38 9.05
CA GLN A 2 -24.55 4.06 9.36
C GLN A 2 -23.05 4.07 9.04
N LEU A 3 -22.22 4.36 10.04
CA LEU A 3 -20.77 4.38 9.91
C LEU A 3 -20.28 2.95 9.58
N LYS A 4 -19.53 2.80 8.48
CA LYS A 4 -18.89 1.52 8.14
C LYS A 4 -17.39 1.70 8.25
N THR A 5 -16.77 0.99 9.19
CA THR A 5 -15.32 0.97 9.31
C THR A 5 -14.76 -0.16 8.45
N ILE A 6 -13.79 0.15 7.60
CA ILE A 6 -13.00 -0.83 6.87
C ILE A 6 -11.56 -0.82 7.35
N SER A 7 -10.89 -1.96 7.22
CA SER A 7 -9.45 -2.06 7.45
C SER A 7 -8.78 -2.84 6.33
N ALA A 8 -7.51 -2.51 6.08
CA ALA A 8 -6.65 -3.28 5.21
C ALA A 8 -5.33 -3.55 5.93
N THR A 9 -4.92 -4.81 5.93
CA THR A 9 -3.60 -5.23 6.39
C THR A 9 -2.80 -5.70 5.19
N TYR A 10 -1.56 -5.21 5.08
CA TYR A 10 -0.59 -5.70 4.13
C TYR A 10 0.67 -6.10 4.89
N ASP A 11 1.19 -7.29 4.62
CA ASP A 11 2.42 -7.79 5.23
C ASP A 11 3.35 -8.41 4.20
N ARG A 12 4.65 -8.35 4.50
CA ARG A 12 5.72 -9.00 3.73
C ARG A 12 6.77 -9.54 4.68
N LYS A 13 7.24 -10.75 4.37
CA LYS A 13 8.43 -11.33 4.97
C LYS A 13 9.64 -11.09 4.06
N LEU A 14 10.66 -10.44 4.61
CA LEU A 14 11.92 -10.16 3.94
C LEU A 14 13.00 -11.10 4.49
N ASN A 15 13.58 -11.93 3.62
CA ASN A 15 14.68 -12.80 4.00
C ASN A 15 15.99 -12.00 4.10
N LEU A 16 16.62 -12.03 5.27
CA LEU A 16 17.84 -11.28 5.55
C LEU A 16 19.12 -12.09 5.30
N GLY A 17 19.00 -13.41 5.15
CA GLY A 17 20.13 -14.34 5.15
C GLY A 17 20.40 -14.86 6.57
N ASP A 18 21.33 -15.80 6.72
CA ASP A 18 21.76 -16.35 8.03
C ASP A 18 20.61 -16.76 8.96
N PHE A 19 19.60 -17.44 8.39
CA PHE A 19 18.38 -17.86 9.10
C PHE A 19 17.55 -16.71 9.70
N ASN A 20 17.85 -15.46 9.33
CA ASN A 20 17.13 -14.28 9.79
C ASN A 20 16.13 -13.79 8.73
N SER A 21 15.03 -13.24 9.22
CA SER A 21 14.01 -12.58 8.40
C SER A 21 13.38 -11.42 9.16
N ALA A 22 13.07 -10.34 8.45
CA ALA A 22 12.20 -9.28 8.96
C ALA A 22 10.76 -9.55 8.53
N HIS A 23 9.81 -9.33 9.42
CA HIS A 23 8.38 -9.34 9.11
C HIS A 23 7.87 -7.90 9.23
N ILE A 24 7.37 -7.36 8.12
CA ILE A 24 6.95 -5.97 8.01
C ILE A 24 5.48 -5.99 7.67
N ALA A 25 4.65 -5.36 8.49
CA ALA A 25 3.22 -5.32 8.31
C ALA A 25 2.69 -3.92 8.62
N MET A 26 1.66 -3.52 7.88
CA MET A 26 0.92 -2.28 8.10
C MET A 26 -0.57 -2.58 8.08
N THR A 27 -1.29 -2.07 9.08
CA THR A 27 -2.75 -2.09 9.12
C THR A 27 -3.25 -0.66 9.14
N LEU A 28 -4.14 -0.34 8.20
CA LEU A 28 -4.80 0.96 8.11
C LEU A 28 -6.30 0.78 8.30
N TRP A 29 -6.93 1.80 8.87
CA TRP A 29 -8.37 1.85 9.14
C TRP A 29 -8.93 3.12 8.51
N ALA A 30 -10.14 3.04 7.99
CA ALA A 30 -10.90 4.19 7.56
C ALA A 30 -12.37 4.00 7.92
N ASP A 31 -12.97 5.08 8.40
CA ASP A 31 -14.42 5.18 8.51
C ASP A 31 -14.99 5.70 7.19
N ILE A 32 -16.07 5.09 6.73
CA ILE A 32 -16.76 5.43 5.48
C ILE A 32 -18.09 6.09 5.81
N ASP A 33 -18.33 7.24 5.19
CA ASP A 33 -19.57 7.99 5.35
C ASP A 33 -20.69 7.45 4.43
N GLU A 34 -21.91 7.87 4.73
CA GLU A 34 -23.10 7.48 3.98
C GLU A 34 -23.12 8.16 2.61
N GLY A 35 -22.78 7.41 1.56
CA GLY A 35 -22.72 7.89 0.17
C GLY A 35 -21.38 7.62 -0.52
N ASP A 36 -20.34 7.30 0.25
CA ASP A 36 -19.04 6.93 -0.28
C ASP A 36 -19.06 5.51 -0.86
N ASP A 37 -18.25 5.27 -1.90
CA ASP A 37 -18.03 3.95 -2.46
C ASP A 37 -17.01 3.15 -1.61
N PRO A 38 -17.43 2.06 -0.95
CA PRO A 38 -16.51 1.26 -0.14
C PRO A 38 -15.40 0.58 -0.93
N ALA A 39 -15.62 0.30 -2.21
CA ALA A 39 -14.61 -0.34 -3.05
C ALA A 39 -13.42 0.60 -3.30
N THR A 40 -13.70 1.86 -3.60
CA THR A 40 -12.69 2.93 -3.73
C THR A 40 -11.91 3.11 -2.42
N ALA A 41 -12.58 3.23 -1.27
CA ALA A 41 -11.92 3.37 0.02
C ALA A 41 -11.02 2.16 0.35
N ALA A 42 -11.49 0.95 0.06
CA ALA A 42 -10.72 -0.28 0.26
C ALA A 42 -9.50 -0.38 -0.68
N GLU A 43 -9.59 0.12 -1.91
CA GLU A 43 -8.44 0.19 -2.82
C GLU A 43 -7.40 1.20 -2.31
N SER A 44 -7.84 2.40 -1.91
CA SER A 44 -6.95 3.40 -1.32
C SER A 44 -6.20 2.87 -0.09
N LEU A 45 -6.90 2.23 0.85
CA LEU A 45 -6.26 1.62 2.02
C LEU A 45 -5.23 0.54 1.63
N ARG A 46 -5.55 -0.30 0.65
CA ARG A 46 -4.64 -1.36 0.17
C ARG A 46 -3.38 -0.78 -0.47
N GLN A 47 -3.52 0.25 -1.31
CA GLN A 47 -2.38 0.91 -1.94
C GLN A 47 -1.50 1.62 -0.91
N MET A 48 -2.10 2.33 0.05
CA MET A 48 -1.37 2.99 1.13
C MET A 48 -0.62 1.97 2.01
N ALA A 49 -1.28 0.90 2.44
CA ALA A 49 -0.64 -0.13 3.27
C ALA A 49 0.53 -0.81 2.52
N ARG A 50 0.32 -1.14 1.24
CA ARG A 50 1.38 -1.68 0.37
C ARG A 50 2.55 -0.71 0.23
N HIS A 51 2.26 0.56 -0.02
CA HIS A 51 3.29 1.59 -0.16
C HIS A 51 4.15 1.70 1.09
N GLN A 52 3.53 1.79 2.27
CA GLN A 52 4.27 1.90 3.53
C GLN A 52 5.13 0.67 3.80
N VAL A 53 4.61 -0.55 3.62
CA VAL A 53 5.41 -1.77 3.79
C VAL A 53 6.59 -1.81 2.80
N MET A 54 6.40 -1.38 1.55
CA MET A 54 7.49 -1.34 0.56
C MET A 54 8.54 -0.28 0.92
N ALA A 55 8.13 0.89 1.40
CA ALA A 55 9.05 1.92 1.88
C ALA A 55 9.89 1.40 3.06
N GLU A 56 9.27 0.73 4.03
CA GLU A 56 9.95 0.06 5.14
C GLU A 56 10.94 -1.02 4.65
N MET A 57 10.53 -1.83 3.69
CA MET A 57 11.41 -2.84 3.09
C MET A 57 12.64 -2.22 2.42
N ALA A 58 12.50 -1.10 1.70
CA ALA A 58 13.64 -0.41 1.09
C ALA A 58 14.59 0.22 2.12
N ARG A 59 14.09 0.64 3.29
CA ARG A 59 14.98 1.07 4.39
C ARG A 59 15.87 -0.06 4.90
N ILE A 60 15.35 -1.29 4.94
CA ILE A 60 16.07 -2.47 5.41
C ILE A 60 17.02 -3.03 4.34
N ARG A 61 16.63 -2.96 3.07
CA ARG A 61 17.43 -3.37 1.91
C ARG A 61 17.47 -2.24 0.89
N PRO A 62 18.51 -1.38 0.91
CA PRO A 62 18.66 -0.29 -0.05
C PRO A 62 18.67 -0.75 -1.52
N GLU A 63 19.07 -1.99 -1.79
CA GLU A 63 18.99 -2.61 -3.13
C GLU A 63 17.54 -2.68 -3.68
N LEU A 64 16.53 -2.65 -2.81
CA LEU A 64 15.11 -2.64 -3.19
C LEU A 64 14.60 -1.21 -3.50
N GLN A 65 15.39 -0.17 -3.27
CA GLN A 65 14.99 1.23 -3.38
C GLN A 65 14.59 1.61 -4.80
N ALA A 66 15.25 1.05 -5.83
CA ALA A 66 14.87 1.21 -7.24
C ALA A 66 13.47 0.65 -7.56
N LYS A 67 13.05 -0.45 -6.92
CA LYS A 67 11.69 -1.02 -7.09
C LYS A 67 10.62 -0.22 -6.34
N VAL A 68 11.02 0.55 -5.33
CA VAL A 68 10.11 1.40 -4.56
C VAL A 68 9.84 2.69 -5.30
N GLU A 69 10.81 3.28 -5.99
CA GLU A 69 10.62 4.46 -6.84
C GLU A 69 9.56 4.25 -7.94
N ASP A 70 9.55 3.07 -8.58
CA ASP A 70 8.51 2.70 -9.57
C ASP A 70 7.11 2.59 -8.95
N ILE A 71 7.01 2.23 -7.66
CA ILE A 71 5.75 2.18 -6.89
C ILE A 71 5.38 3.58 -6.35
N PHE A 72 6.37 4.46 -6.18
CA PHE A 72 6.27 5.77 -5.52
C PHE A 72 5.43 6.80 -6.30
N MET A 73 5.23 6.57 -7.60
CA MET A 73 4.43 7.45 -8.47
C MET A 73 2.90 7.38 -8.23
N GLY A 74 2.46 6.67 -7.19
CA GLY A 74 1.16 6.88 -6.53
C GLY A 74 -0.09 6.42 -7.29
N LEU A 75 0.03 6.09 -8.57
CA LEU A 75 -1.03 5.49 -9.37
C LEU A 75 -0.46 4.28 -10.11
N PRO A 76 -1.19 3.14 -10.16
CA PRO A 76 -0.90 2.09 -11.14
C PRO A 76 -0.75 2.75 -12.53
N VAL A 77 0.23 2.32 -13.33
CA VAL A 77 0.48 2.90 -14.67
C VAL A 77 -0.81 3.04 -15.48
N SER A 78 -1.68 2.04 -15.40
CA SER A 78 -3.00 2.02 -16.04
C SER A 78 -3.93 3.16 -15.61
N VAL A 79 -3.85 3.60 -14.35
CA VAL A 79 -4.65 4.72 -13.82
C VAL A 79 -4.03 6.06 -14.22
N ARG A 80 -2.70 6.13 -14.29
CA ARG A 80 -2.00 7.33 -14.78
C ARG A 80 -2.27 7.59 -16.26
N GLU A 81 -2.21 6.54 -17.09
CA GLU A 81 -2.56 6.60 -18.51
C GLU A 81 -4.01 7.05 -18.74
N GLN A 82 -4.95 6.65 -17.86
CA GLN A 82 -6.34 7.09 -17.93
C GLN A 82 -6.54 8.56 -17.54
N MET A 83 -5.68 9.11 -16.68
CA MET A 83 -5.75 10.51 -16.26
C MET A 83 -5.04 11.47 -17.23
N GLU A 84 -4.00 11.01 -17.93
CA GLU A 84 -3.29 11.81 -18.96
C GLU A 84 -4.03 11.84 -20.31
N ALA A 85 -4.99 10.94 -20.53
CA ALA A 85 -5.81 10.85 -21.74
C ALA A 85 -7.11 11.67 -21.72
N GLN A 86 -7.34 12.46 -20.65
CA GLN A 86 -8.46 13.42 -20.52
C GLN A 86 -7.97 14.86 -20.67
#